data_AF-A0A523M7E4-F1
#
_entry.id   AF-A0A523M7E4-F1
#
_cell.length_a   1.000
_cell.length_b   1.000
_cell.length_c   1.000
_cell.angle_alpha   90.00
_cell.angle_beta   90.00
_cell.angle_gamma   90.00
#
_symmetry.space_group_name_H-M   'P 1'
#
loop_
_entity.id
_entity.type
_entity.pdbx_description
1 polymer ?
#
loop_
_entity_poly.entity_id
_entity_poly.type
_entity_poly.pdbx_seq_one_letter_code
_entity_poly.pdbx_strand_id
1 'polypeptide(L)'
;SMSRRGNCWDNAPMERFFRSLKSEWIPGTGFHSFTEAKQTVLDYILGYYSQVRSHSHNHGLTPNQAERLYWINSKPVAKMT
;
A
#
# COMPACT_ATOMS: atom_id res chain seq x y z
N SER A 1 -9.79 -12.88 9.91
CA SER A 1 -8.94 -12.68 8.72
C SER A 1 -9.25 -13.76 7.70
N MET A 2 -9.16 -13.47 6.40
CA MET A 2 -9.33 -14.45 5.33
C MET A 2 -7.97 -15.02 4.89
N SER A 3 -7.24 -15.65 5.81
CA SER A 3 -6.07 -16.47 5.46
C SER A 3 -6.35 -17.90 5.94
N ARG A 4 -6.41 -18.87 5.02
CA ARG A 4 -6.29 -20.29 5.42
C ARG A 4 -5.00 -20.45 6.22
N ARG A 5 -5.03 -21.20 7.34
CA ARG A 5 -3.81 -21.53 8.10
C ARG A 5 -2.77 -22.08 7.11
N GLY A 6 -1.62 -21.41 7.00
CA GLY A 6 -0.50 -21.83 6.15
C GLY A 6 -0.19 -20.95 4.94
N ASN A 7 -1.01 -19.95 4.58
CA ASN A 7 -0.69 -19.01 3.49
C ASN A 7 -0.56 -17.57 4.01
N CYS A 8 0.61 -17.25 4.58
CA CYS A 8 0.92 -15.92 5.11
C CYS A 8 1.37 -14.92 4.03
N TRP A 9 1.82 -15.41 2.87
CA TRP A 9 2.40 -14.58 1.82
C TRP A 9 1.37 -13.64 1.20
N ASP A 10 0.14 -14.09 1.02
CA ASP A 10 -0.94 -13.26 0.46
C ASP A 10 -1.37 -12.13 1.42
N ASN A 11 -1.25 -12.36 2.74
CA ASN A 11 -1.67 -11.39 3.74
C ASN A 11 -0.54 -10.44 4.18
N ALA A 12 0.73 -10.85 4.03
CA ALA A 12 1.88 -10.08 4.47
C ALA A 12 1.93 -8.62 3.93
N PRO A 13 1.57 -8.33 2.66
CA PRO A 13 1.48 -6.96 2.16
C PRO A 13 0.43 -6.14 2.92
N MET A 14 -0.75 -6.71 3.15
CA MET A 14 -1.84 -6.04 3.86
C MET A 14 -1.52 -5.82 5.34
N GLU A 15 -0.90 -6.79 6.01
CA GLU A 15 -0.45 -6.64 7.39
C GLU A 15 0.58 -5.51 7.52
N ARG A 16 1.54 -5.43 6.61
CA ARG A 16 2.53 -4.36 6.58
C ARG A 16 1.89 -3.00 6.32
N PHE A 17 0.93 -2.92 5.41
CA PHE A 17 0.17 -1.70 5.14
C PHE A 17 -0.55 -1.20 6.40
N PHE A 18 -1.37 -2.05 7.03
CA PHE A 18 -2.15 -1.65 8.21
C PHE A 18 -1.29 -1.35 9.42
N ARG A 19 -0.17 -2.07 9.60
CA ARG A 19 0.79 -1.76 10.66
C ARG A 19 1.31 -0.34 10.52
N SER A 20 1.77 0.03 9.33
CA SER A 20 2.35 1.35 9.07
C SER A 20 1.31 2.47 9.20
N LEU A 21 0.10 2.26 8.66
CA LEU A 21 -1.01 3.20 8.80
C LEU A 21 -1.31 3.49 10.27
N LYS A 22 -1.42 2.45 11.11
CA LYS A 22 -1.74 2.58 12.52
C LYS A 22 -0.63 3.24 13.34
N SER A 23 0.63 2.96 13.03
CA SER A 23 1.76 3.48 13.81
C SER A 23 2.18 4.89 13.41
N GLU A 24 2.02 5.25 12.13
CA GLU A 24 2.60 6.49 11.58
C GLU A 24 1.55 7.57 11.29
N TRP A 25 0.28 7.20 11.07
CA TRP A 25 -0.72 8.15 10.56
C TRP A 25 -1.98 8.27 11.40
N ILE A 26 -2.36 7.21 12.13
CA ILE A 26 -3.53 7.25 13.01
C ILE A 26 -3.14 7.89 14.35
N PRO A 27 -3.85 8.94 14.80
CA PRO A 27 -3.63 9.53 16.11
C PRO A 27 -3.90 8.53 17.24
N GLY A 28 -3.03 8.50 18.26
CA GLY A 28 -3.21 7.63 19.43
C GLY A 28 -4.46 7.94 20.26
N THR A 29 -4.95 9.18 20.20
CA THR A 29 -6.20 9.63 20.84
C THR A 29 -7.45 9.30 20.02
N GLY A 30 -7.30 8.80 18.79
CA GLY A 30 -8.39 8.61 17.85
C GLY A 30 -8.81 9.90 17.11
N PHE A 31 -9.87 9.79 16.32
CA PHE A 31 -10.44 10.89 15.52
C PHE A 31 -11.70 11.45 16.18
N HIS A 32 -11.99 12.73 15.95
CA HIS A 32 -13.18 13.39 16.51
C HIS A 32 -14.45 13.07 15.72
N SER A 33 -14.31 12.77 14.42
CA SER A 33 -15.43 12.40 13.57
C SER A 33 -15.08 11.34 12.54
N PHE A 34 -16.10 10.65 12.02
CA PHE A 34 -15.93 9.71 10.93
C PHE A 34 -15.44 10.39 9.64
N THR A 35 -15.90 11.61 9.36
CA THR A 35 -15.50 12.38 8.18
C THR A 35 -14.00 12.70 8.22
N GLU A 36 -13.51 13.14 9.38
CA GLU A 36 -12.08 13.40 9.60
C GLU A 36 -11.25 12.13 9.45
N ALA A 37 -11.68 11.03 10.06
CA ALA A 37 -11.01 9.73 9.92
C ALA A 37 -10.94 9.30 8.45
N LYS A 38 -12.05 9.42 7.72
CA LYS A 38 -12.12 9.08 6.30
C LYS A 38 -11.17 9.93 5.47
N GLN A 39 -11.17 11.25 5.66
CA GLN A 39 -10.28 12.15 4.91
C GLN A 39 -8.82 11.83 5.22
N THR A 40 -8.46 11.68 6.49
CA THR A 40 -7.09 11.38 6.91
C THR A 40 -6.57 10.06 6.34
N VAL A 41 -7.41 9.02 6.32
CA VAL A 41 -7.07 7.72 5.72
C VAL A 41 -6.95 7.83 4.19
N LEU A 42 -7.81 8.61 3.53
CA LEU A 42 -7.68 8.87 2.09
C LEU A 42 -6.38 9.61 1.76
N ASP A 43 -6.03 10.63 2.52
CA ASP A 43 -4.80 11.39 2.36
C ASP A 43 -3.56 10.49 2.55
N TYR A 44 -3.61 9.58 3.53
CA TYR A 44 -2.57 8.57 3.69
C TYR A 44 -2.45 7.68 2.45
N ILE A 45 -3.55 7.10 1.97
CA ILE A 45 -3.52 6.11 0.89
C ILE A 45 -3.13 6.78 -0.43
N LEU A 46 -3.87 7.82 -0.82
CA LEU A 46 -3.77 8.44 -2.14
C LEU A 46 -2.63 9.44 -2.22
N GLY A 47 -2.33 10.15 -1.14
CA GLY A 47 -1.27 11.14 -1.09
C GLY A 47 0.07 10.50 -0.73
N TYR A 48 0.19 9.96 0.48
CA TYR A 48 1.49 9.56 1.00
C TYR A 48 1.91 8.15 0.57
N TYR A 49 1.12 7.12 0.88
CA TYR A 49 1.48 5.72 0.72
C TYR A 49 1.76 5.38 -0.75
N SER A 50 0.83 5.71 -1.65
CA SER A 50 0.94 5.32 -3.06
C SER A 50 1.92 6.18 -3.87
N GLN A 51 2.11 7.46 -3.52
CA GLN A 51 2.90 8.38 -4.33
C GLN A 51 4.28 8.70 -3.75
N VAL A 52 4.47 8.64 -2.43
CA VAL A 52 5.67 9.16 -1.75
C VAL A 52 6.43 8.09 -1.01
N ARG A 53 5.75 7.14 -0.36
CA ARG A 53 6.40 6.13 0.49
C ARG A 53 7.24 5.18 -0.34
N SER A 54 8.55 5.13 -0.09
CA SER A 54 9.46 4.15 -0.67
C SER A 54 9.32 2.77 -0.02
N HIS A 55 9.34 1.69 -0.80
CA HIS A 55 9.28 0.32 -0.29
C HIS A 55 10.55 -0.46 -0.64
N SER A 56 11.20 -1.09 0.36
CA SER A 56 12.38 -1.92 0.13
C SER A 56 12.11 -3.10 -0.81
N HIS A 57 10.92 -3.69 -0.73
CA HIS A 57 10.47 -4.74 -1.65
C HIS A 57 10.39 -4.25 -3.12
N ASN A 58 10.12 -2.97 -3.32
CA ASN A 58 10.06 -2.33 -4.64
C ASN A 58 11.39 -1.67 -5.02
N HIS A 59 12.52 -2.11 -4.43
CA HIS A 59 13.84 -1.50 -4.63
C HIS A 59 13.89 0.01 -4.32
N GLY A 60 13.11 0.45 -3.34
CA GLY A 60 13.03 1.87 -2.93
C GLY A 60 12.00 2.68 -3.72
N LEU A 61 11.32 2.09 -4.70
CA LEU A 61 10.27 2.77 -5.45
C LEU A 61 8.97 2.86 -4.66
N THR A 62 8.15 3.84 -5.02
CA THR A 62 6.79 3.98 -4.51
C THR A 62 5.86 2.97 -5.18
N PRO A 63 4.71 2.62 -4.57
CA PRO A 63 3.77 1.67 -5.16
C PRO A 63 3.36 2.03 -6.59
N ASN A 64 3.02 3.30 -6.84
CA ASN A 64 2.63 3.77 -8.18
C ASN A 64 3.79 3.68 -9.19
N GLN A 65 5.02 3.94 -8.76
CA GLN A 65 6.20 3.80 -9.62
C GLN A 65 6.46 2.34 -9.98
N ALA A 66 6.39 1.44 -8.99
CA ALA A 66 6.57 0.01 -9.19
C ALA A 66 5.49 -0.56 -10.13
N GLU A 67 4.22 -0.20 -9.92
CA GLU A 67 3.11 -0.61 -10.78
C GLU A 67 3.28 -0.09 -12.21
N ARG A 68 3.69 1.17 -12.37
CA ARG A 68 3.96 1.75 -13.70
C ARG A 68 5.06 0.98 -14.44
N LEU A 69 6.17 0.66 -13.77
CA LEU A 69 7.26 -0.11 -14.36
C LEU A 69 6.82 -1.52 -14.74
N TYR A 70 6.02 -2.17 -13.88
CA TYR A 70 5.43 -3.47 -14.19
C TYR A 70 4.63 -3.44 -15.50
N TRP A 71 3.75 -2.44 -15.67
CA TRP A 71 2.96 -2.30 -16.90
C TRP A 71 3.78 -1.94 -18.14
N ILE A 72 4.85 -1.17 -17.98
CA ILE A 72 5.78 -0.87 -19.08
C ILE A 72 6.51 -2.13 -19.53
N ASN A 73 6.93 -2.98 -18.59
CA ASN A 73 7.71 -4.18 -18.88
C ASN A 73 6.84 -5.37 -19.34
N SER A 74 5.59 -5.46 -18.92
CA SER A 74 4.68 -6.55 -19.34
C SER A 74 4.16 -6.39 -20.78
N LYS A 75 3.95 -5.16 -21.25
CA LYS A 75 3.51 -4.84 -22.62
C LYS A 75 4.42 -5.38 -23.73
N PRO A 76 5.76 -5.26 -23.68
CA PRO A 76 6.64 -5.84 -24.69
C PRO A 76 6.66 -7.37 -24.65
N VAL A 77 6.58 -7.98 -23.45
CA VAL A 77 6.53 -9.45 -23.29
C VAL A 77 5.27 -10.03 -23.92
N ALA A 78 4.11 -9.42 -23.67
CA ALA A 78 2.83 -9.85 -24.25
C ALA A 78 2.71 -9.61 -25.76
N LYS A 79 3.57 -8.78 -26.36
CA LYS A 79 3.64 -8.57 -27.81
C LYS A 79 4.62 -9.52 -28.52
N MET A 80 5.49 -10.21 -27.77
CA MET A 80 6.44 -11.20 -28.30
C MET A 80 5.87 -12.63 -28.32
N THR A 81 4.70 -12.83 -27.73
CA THR A 81 3.87 -14.05 -27.80
C THR A 81 2.74 -13.87 -28.79
#